data_AF-A0A9P7G8E6-F1
#
_entry.id   AF-A0A9P7G8E6-F1
#
_cell.length_a   1.000
_cell.length_b   1.000
_cell.length_c   1.000
_cell.angle_alpha   90.00
_cell.angle_beta   90.00
_cell.angle_gamma   90.00
#
_symmetry.space_group_name_H-M   'P 1'
#
loop_
_entity.id
_entity.type
_entity.pdbx_description
1 polymer ?
#
loop_
_entity_poly.entity_id
_entity_poly.type
_entity_poly.pdbx_seq_one_letter_code
_entity_poly.pdbx_strand_id
1 'polypeptide(L)'
;MSASEPIPLKTSKRAEASCCGTIEAAAQRSREKKANRTTPHPWIVRKFVVAVTLGIMGYAVYVYAARLCVDMIRRREGAGGSRDTGIALIVVFSVLFLWMLWAYIKAILTPPGFARDHTPKCGQPIAPLTPFVPYDRDIEGVRYSQFRPSHSTAPSRDLDQESIGGLHYENISAHSQPRTSTTIAPPSSSHNGPLNGHANGHGHANGDAANKIPPKPTPAPREKAPVDYISRKPPLSPVLLPERRYCELDGIVKPYRTHHCRSCGTCVLKYDHHCPWIGQCVGARNQKFFLNFTQAASVFTIYVAATMIVFTVRAANKPDGDIDPQHIVIIALAAVFALFTTLLQISHVRLIWVGQTTLENLQARNMKEREKRVFSDVLGTCALA
;
A
#
# COMPACT_ATOMS: atom_id res chain seq x y z
N MET A 1 44.87 71.18 -5.93
CA MET A 1 43.66 71.36 -6.76
C MET A 1 43.36 70.03 -7.45
N SER A 2 42.24 69.41 -7.06
CA SER A 2 41.49 68.32 -7.70
C SER A 2 42.25 67.21 -8.45
N ALA A 3 42.54 66.11 -7.77
CA ALA A 3 42.67 64.78 -8.39
C ALA A 3 41.40 64.00 -8.04
N SER A 4 40.45 63.94 -8.99
CA SER A 4 39.23 63.14 -8.87
C SER A 4 39.50 61.74 -9.40
N GLU A 5 39.42 60.74 -8.53
CA GLU A 5 39.44 59.31 -8.86
C GLU A 5 38.30 58.94 -9.83
N PRO A 6 38.54 58.05 -10.81
CA PRO A 6 37.46 57.43 -11.56
C PRO A 6 36.80 56.32 -10.72
N ILE A 7 35.51 56.52 -10.44
CA ILE A 7 34.59 55.54 -9.85
C ILE A 7 34.63 54.25 -10.70
N PRO A 8 34.91 53.07 -10.12
CA PRO A 8 34.78 51.83 -10.86
C PRO A 8 33.29 51.56 -11.09
N LEU A 9 32.86 51.69 -12.36
CA LEU A 9 31.57 51.22 -12.84
C LEU A 9 31.43 49.75 -12.44
N LYS A 10 30.64 49.52 -11.39
CA LYS A 10 30.13 48.21 -10.99
C LYS A 10 29.39 47.66 -12.20
N THR A 11 30.04 46.82 -12.99
CA THR A 11 29.39 46.04 -14.03
C THR A 11 28.38 45.15 -13.32
N SER A 12 27.15 45.64 -13.24
CA SER A 12 25.98 44.87 -12.88
C SER A 12 25.91 43.70 -13.84
N LYS A 13 26.38 42.52 -13.39
CA LYS A 13 26.08 41.24 -14.04
C LYS A 13 24.59 40.94 -13.83
N ARG A 14 23.72 41.79 -14.35
CA ARG A 14 22.35 41.41 -14.67
C ARG A 14 22.41 40.99 -16.13
N ALA A 15 22.92 39.78 -16.35
CA ALA A 15 22.82 39.13 -17.64
C ALA A 15 21.35 39.22 -18.08
N GLU A 16 21.11 39.89 -19.20
CA GLU A 16 19.79 40.00 -19.81
C GLU A 16 19.32 38.58 -20.11
N ALA A 17 18.42 38.07 -19.26
CA ALA A 17 17.79 36.79 -19.49
C ALA A 17 16.87 36.96 -20.70
N SER A 18 17.39 36.68 -21.90
CA SER A 18 16.59 36.57 -23.12
C SER A 18 15.39 35.66 -22.86
N CYS A 19 14.22 36.02 -23.41
CA CYS A 19 13.00 35.21 -23.31
C CYS A 19 13.28 33.73 -23.67
N CYS A 20 14.11 33.51 -24.70
CA CYS A 20 14.55 32.19 -25.13
C CYS A 20 15.41 31.47 -24.07
N GLY A 21 16.37 32.17 -23.46
CA GLY A 21 17.21 31.62 -22.38
C GLY A 21 16.42 31.30 -21.10
N THR A 22 15.35 32.06 -20.82
CA THR A 22 14.44 31.78 -19.70
C THR A 22 13.60 30.53 -19.96
N ILE A 23 13.10 30.36 -21.18
CA ILE A 23 12.33 29.17 -21.59
C ILE A 23 13.23 27.92 -21.57
N GLU A 24 14.46 28.01 -22.08
CA GLU A 24 15.39 26.89 -22.08
C GLU A 24 15.85 26.53 -20.66
N ALA A 25 16.15 27.52 -19.81
CA ALA A 25 16.45 27.28 -18.41
C ALA A 25 15.24 26.68 -17.67
N ALA A 26 14.02 27.09 -17.98
CA ALA A 26 12.81 26.49 -17.43
C ALA A 26 12.60 25.05 -17.93
N ALA A 27 12.87 24.78 -19.21
CA ALA A 27 12.82 23.44 -19.79
C ALA A 27 13.89 22.52 -19.18
N GLN A 28 15.11 23.01 -18.98
CA GLN A 28 16.18 22.29 -18.32
C GLN A 28 15.83 21.99 -16.85
N ARG A 29 15.36 22.98 -16.09
CA ARG A 29 14.85 22.77 -14.72
C ARG A 29 13.69 21.78 -14.69
N SER A 30 12.83 21.76 -15.71
CA SER A 30 11.73 20.80 -15.84
C SER A 30 12.25 19.39 -16.10
N ARG A 31 13.22 19.23 -17.01
CA ARG A 31 13.90 17.95 -17.29
C ARG A 31 14.63 17.43 -16.07
N GLU A 32 15.38 18.28 -15.37
CA GLU A 32 16.05 17.93 -14.10
C GLU A 32 15.04 17.54 -13.01
N LYS A 33 13.93 18.27 -12.88
CA LYS A 33 12.83 17.88 -11.97
C LYS A 33 12.24 16.53 -12.35
N LYS A 34 12.06 16.23 -13.64
CA LYS A 34 11.56 14.94 -14.13
C LYS A 34 12.57 13.82 -13.87
N ALA A 35 13.85 14.04 -14.18
CA ALA A 35 14.93 13.11 -13.90
C ALA A 35 15.04 12.79 -12.40
N ASN A 36 15.07 13.82 -11.54
CA ASN A 36 15.05 13.63 -10.09
C ASN A 36 13.78 12.89 -9.63
N ARG A 37 12.64 13.07 -10.32
CA ARG A 37 11.38 12.36 -10.03
C ARG A 37 11.43 10.87 -10.35
N THR A 38 12.24 10.46 -11.32
CA THR A 38 12.33 9.08 -11.79
C THR A 38 13.52 8.33 -11.21
N THR A 39 14.56 9.04 -10.74
CA THR A 39 15.74 8.41 -10.15
C THR A 39 15.49 7.93 -8.72
N PRO A 40 15.72 6.65 -8.42
CA PRO A 40 15.68 6.13 -7.05
C PRO A 40 16.74 6.78 -6.15
N HIS A 41 16.46 6.86 -4.85
CA HIS A 41 17.51 7.26 -3.90
C HIS A 41 18.63 6.21 -3.85
N PRO A 42 19.90 6.61 -3.74
CA PRO A 42 21.01 5.69 -3.56
C PRO A 42 20.81 4.79 -2.35
N TRP A 43 21.25 3.53 -2.44
CA TRP A 43 21.10 2.54 -1.37
C TRP A 43 21.67 3.03 -0.03
N ILE A 44 22.82 3.72 -0.08
CA ILE A 44 23.48 4.26 1.12
C ILE A 44 22.60 5.28 1.85
N VAL A 45 21.91 6.14 1.12
CA VAL A 45 20.99 7.14 1.69
C VAL A 45 19.80 6.45 2.36
N ARG A 46 19.30 5.35 1.76
CA ARG A 46 18.20 4.57 2.34
C ARG A 46 18.61 3.84 3.62
N LYS A 47 19.84 3.33 3.69
CA LYS A 47 20.33 2.55 4.83
C LYS A 47 21.03 3.38 5.91
N PHE A 48 21.37 4.64 5.63
CA PHE A 48 21.95 5.55 6.61
C PHE A 48 21.13 5.64 7.91
N VAL A 49 19.82 5.85 7.80
CA VAL A 49 18.93 5.96 8.97
C VAL A 49 18.84 4.65 9.76
N VAL A 50 18.99 3.49 9.09
CA VAL A 50 19.05 2.19 9.76
C VAL A 50 20.29 2.09 10.65
N ALA A 51 21.44 2.53 10.15
CA ALA A 51 22.67 2.57 10.94
C ALA A 51 22.55 3.52 12.15
N VAL A 52 21.95 4.70 11.95
CA VAL A 52 21.65 5.65 13.04
C VAL A 52 20.74 5.01 14.10
N THR A 53 19.70 4.28 13.66
CA THR A 53 18.77 3.60 14.57
C THR A 53 19.49 2.54 15.41
N LEU A 54 20.37 1.73 14.80
CA LEU A 54 21.19 0.76 15.53
C LEU A 54 22.15 1.44 16.52
N GLY A 55 22.72 2.59 16.15
CA GLY A 55 23.54 3.40 17.05
C GLY A 55 22.77 3.90 18.28
N ILE A 56 21.55 4.39 18.07
CA ILE A 56 20.63 4.81 19.15
C ILE A 56 20.29 3.62 20.06
N MET A 57 19.99 2.45 19.49
CA MET A 57 19.71 1.24 20.25
C MET A 57 20.92 0.82 21.10
N GLY A 58 22.13 0.84 20.53
CA GLY A 58 23.37 0.54 21.26
C GLY A 58 23.65 1.54 22.38
N TYR A 59 23.43 2.84 22.13
CA TYR A 59 23.55 3.87 23.16
C TYR A 59 22.54 3.66 24.30
N ALA A 60 21.29 3.32 23.99
CA ALA A 60 20.28 3.01 24.99
C ALA A 60 20.69 1.82 25.87
N VAL A 61 21.23 0.75 25.27
CA VAL A 61 21.76 -0.40 26.02
C VAL A 61 22.91 0.02 26.92
N TYR A 62 23.86 0.82 26.42
CA TYR A 62 24.99 1.30 27.20
C TYR A 62 24.52 2.10 28.43
N VAL A 63 23.69 3.12 28.25
CA VAL A 63 23.24 3.96 29.36
C VAL A 63 22.39 3.14 30.35
N TYR A 64 21.42 2.36 29.86
CA TYR A 64 20.52 1.61 30.73
C TYR A 64 21.25 0.50 31.50
N ALA A 65 22.04 -0.34 30.82
CA ALA A 65 22.71 -1.46 31.46
C ALA A 65 23.93 -1.01 32.27
N ALA A 66 24.81 -0.19 31.69
CA ALA A 66 26.11 0.13 32.30
C ALA A 66 26.07 1.32 33.26
N ARG A 67 25.21 2.32 33.03
CA ARG A 67 25.15 3.54 33.86
C ARG A 67 24.03 3.47 34.90
N LEU A 68 22.88 2.87 34.57
CA LEU A 68 21.81 2.68 35.55
C LEU A 68 21.95 1.34 36.31
N CYS A 69 21.84 0.20 35.62
CA CYS A 69 21.73 -1.10 36.30
C CYS A 69 23.03 -1.52 36.99
N VAL A 70 24.20 -1.37 36.35
CA VAL A 70 25.49 -1.76 36.96
C VAL A 70 25.80 -0.92 38.20
N ASP A 71 25.48 0.37 38.21
CA ASP A 71 25.72 1.23 39.37
C ASP A 71 24.85 0.83 40.56
N MET A 72 23.59 0.43 40.31
CA MET A 72 22.73 -0.19 41.32
C MET A 72 23.26 -1.56 41.80
N ILE A 73 23.76 -2.39 40.87
CA ILE A 73 24.24 -3.75 41.20
C ILE A 73 25.52 -3.70 42.04
N ARG A 74 26.45 -2.81 41.68
CA ARG A 74 27.73 -2.60 42.38
C ARG A 74 27.61 -1.76 43.64
N ARG A 75 26.41 -1.27 43.97
CA ARG A 75 26.14 -0.42 45.14
C ARG A 75 27.04 0.81 45.20
N ARG A 76 27.20 1.52 44.08
CA ARG A 76 27.91 2.80 44.09
C ARG A 76 27.14 3.82 44.94
N GLU A 77 27.87 4.70 45.61
CA GLU A 77 27.29 5.84 46.32
C GLU A 77 26.44 6.68 45.34
N GLY A 78 25.24 7.08 45.78
CA GLY A 78 24.28 7.81 44.93
C GLY A 78 23.32 6.95 44.08
N ALA A 79 23.48 5.61 44.00
CA ALA A 79 22.60 4.77 43.18
C ALA A 79 21.12 4.85 43.61
N GLY A 80 20.19 5.04 42.66
CA GLY A 80 18.77 5.29 42.92
C GLY A 80 17.93 4.10 43.41
N GLY A 81 18.52 2.91 43.59
CA GLY A 81 17.79 1.69 44.00
C GLY A 81 18.69 0.59 44.54
N SER A 82 18.08 -0.54 44.94
CA SER A 82 18.80 -1.68 45.52
C SER A 82 19.43 -2.59 44.45
N ARG A 83 20.34 -3.47 44.89
CA ARG A 83 20.97 -4.47 44.01
C ARG A 83 19.94 -5.35 43.30
N ASP A 84 18.94 -5.81 44.03
CA ASP A 84 17.93 -6.73 43.51
C ASP A 84 17.02 -6.04 42.49
N THR A 85 16.70 -4.76 42.73
CA THR A 85 16.02 -3.93 41.73
C THR A 85 16.87 -3.81 40.46
N GLY A 86 18.19 -3.62 40.58
CA GLY A 86 19.09 -3.49 39.43
C GLY A 86 19.11 -4.76 38.57
N ILE A 87 19.14 -5.93 39.22
CA ILE A 87 19.05 -7.24 38.56
C ILE A 87 17.69 -7.42 37.88
N ALA A 88 16.59 -7.06 38.54
CA ALA A 88 15.25 -7.17 37.95
C ALA A 88 15.09 -6.27 36.72
N LEU A 89 15.58 -5.03 36.78
CA LEU A 89 15.51 -4.09 35.66
C LEU A 89 16.29 -4.59 34.44
N ILE A 90 17.53 -5.06 34.62
CA ILE A 90 18.34 -5.51 33.48
C ILE A 90 17.76 -6.76 32.81
N VAL A 91 17.12 -7.66 33.58
CA VAL A 91 16.44 -8.85 33.04
C VAL A 91 15.26 -8.44 32.17
N VAL A 92 14.36 -7.59 32.68
CA VAL A 92 13.19 -7.12 31.92
C VAL A 92 13.62 -6.31 30.70
N PHE A 93 14.60 -5.42 30.86
CA PHE A 93 15.18 -4.65 29.76
C PHE A 93 15.72 -5.57 28.65
N SER A 94 16.46 -6.63 29.02
CA SER A 94 17.04 -7.56 28.05
C SER A 94 15.96 -8.30 27.26
N VAL A 95 14.90 -8.76 27.92
CA VAL A 95 13.77 -9.42 27.24
C VAL A 95 13.08 -8.48 26.25
N LEU A 96 12.77 -7.26 26.68
CA LEU A 96 12.11 -6.27 25.81
C LEU A 96 13.03 -5.82 24.66
N PHE A 97 14.32 -5.64 24.93
CA PHE A 97 15.31 -5.28 23.93
C PHE A 97 15.46 -6.37 22.86
N LEU A 98 15.59 -7.64 23.27
CA LEU A 98 15.69 -8.76 22.33
C LEU A 98 14.42 -8.89 21.48
N TRP A 99 13.24 -8.72 22.07
CA TRP A 99 11.98 -8.71 21.33
C TRP A 99 11.93 -7.58 20.30
N MET A 100 12.26 -6.35 20.71
CA MET A 100 12.33 -5.19 19.82
C MET A 100 13.37 -5.38 18.71
N LEU A 101 14.57 -5.85 19.05
CA LEU A 101 15.66 -6.08 18.10
C LEU A 101 15.28 -7.13 17.06
N TRP A 102 14.69 -8.25 17.50
CA TRP A 102 14.20 -9.29 16.60
C TRP A 102 13.12 -8.74 15.65
N ALA A 103 12.15 -8.00 16.18
CA ALA A 103 11.09 -7.40 15.37
C ALA A 103 11.66 -6.39 14.36
N TYR A 104 12.64 -5.58 14.75
CA TYR A 104 13.34 -4.65 13.86
C TYR A 104 14.10 -5.38 12.75
N ILE A 105 14.86 -6.42 13.08
CA ILE A 105 15.57 -7.27 12.10
C ILE A 105 14.58 -7.84 11.08
N LYS A 106 13.44 -8.37 11.53
CA LYS A 106 12.39 -8.86 10.62
C LYS A 106 11.82 -7.74 9.74
N ALA A 107 11.64 -6.53 10.27
CA ALA A 107 11.14 -5.39 9.50
C ALA A 107 12.13 -4.90 8.43
N ILE A 108 13.45 -4.93 8.68
CA ILE A 108 14.48 -4.47 7.72
C ILE A 108 14.86 -5.54 6.69
N LEU A 109 14.76 -6.82 7.04
CA LEU A 109 15.14 -7.93 6.17
C LEU A 109 13.98 -8.46 5.30
N THR A 110 12.73 -8.19 5.69
CA THR A 110 11.58 -8.64 4.90
C THR A 110 11.26 -7.63 3.79
N PRO A 111 11.30 -8.03 2.51
CA PRO A 111 10.94 -7.13 1.41
C PRO A 111 9.43 -6.81 1.43
N PRO A 112 9.00 -5.65 0.89
CA PRO A 112 7.60 -5.21 0.94
C PRO A 112 6.65 -6.00 0.03
N GLY A 113 7.19 -6.71 -0.97
CA GLY A 113 6.44 -7.33 -2.06
C GLY A 113 6.33 -6.37 -3.24
N PHE A 114 7.15 -6.62 -4.27
CA PHE A 114 7.19 -5.77 -5.46
C PHE A 114 6.15 -6.24 -6.48
N ALA A 115 5.54 -5.28 -7.18
CA ALA A 115 4.51 -5.58 -8.17
C ALA A 115 5.09 -6.28 -9.42
N ARG A 116 6.33 -5.94 -9.79
CA ARG A 116 7.07 -6.58 -10.89
C ARG A 116 7.22 -8.09 -10.73
N ASP A 117 7.16 -8.59 -9.50
CA ASP A 117 7.30 -10.02 -9.22
C ASP A 117 5.99 -10.79 -9.51
N HIS A 118 4.87 -10.08 -9.70
CA HIS A 118 3.52 -10.66 -9.83
C HIS A 118 2.74 -10.14 -11.04
N THR A 119 3.28 -9.18 -11.80
CA THR A 119 2.59 -8.54 -12.91
C THR A 119 3.52 -8.43 -14.10
N PRO A 120 3.18 -9.03 -15.25
CA PRO A 120 3.99 -8.95 -16.44
C PRO A 120 4.04 -7.51 -16.95
N LYS A 121 5.15 -7.15 -17.60
CA LYS A 121 5.26 -5.87 -18.28
C LYS A 121 4.29 -5.83 -19.46
N CYS A 122 3.70 -4.66 -19.70
CA CYS A 122 2.83 -4.42 -20.82
C CYS A 122 3.09 -3.03 -21.40
N GLY A 123 2.67 -2.80 -22.65
CA GLY A 123 2.64 -1.45 -23.22
C GLY A 123 1.67 -0.55 -22.45
N GLN A 124 1.75 0.75 -22.71
CA GLN A 124 0.75 1.71 -22.23
C GLN A 124 -0.63 1.33 -22.78
N PRO A 125 -1.65 1.15 -21.92
CA PRO A 125 -3.02 0.93 -22.38
C PRO A 125 -3.48 2.14 -23.20
N ILE A 126 -4.09 1.88 -24.35
CA ILE A 126 -4.71 2.92 -25.18
C ILE A 126 -5.99 3.34 -24.50
N ALA A 127 -6.13 4.62 -24.18
CA ALA A 127 -7.38 5.11 -23.62
C ALA A 127 -8.51 4.92 -24.64
N PRO A 128 -9.63 4.28 -24.24
CA PRO A 128 -10.79 4.22 -25.12
C PRO A 128 -11.17 5.65 -25.48
N LEU A 129 -11.31 5.92 -26.78
CA LEU A 129 -11.88 7.15 -27.32
C LEU A 129 -13.37 7.20 -26.96
N THR A 130 -13.72 7.26 -25.68
CA THR A 130 -15.06 7.66 -25.27
C THR A 130 -15.21 9.13 -25.62
N PRO A 131 -16.21 9.53 -26.41
CA PRO A 131 -16.52 10.95 -26.60
C PRO A 131 -16.61 11.60 -25.22
N PHE A 132 -15.90 12.71 -25.05
CA PHE A 132 -16.06 13.55 -23.88
C PHE A 132 -17.54 13.91 -23.77
N VAL A 133 -18.26 13.32 -22.82
CA VAL A 133 -19.58 13.80 -22.43
C VAL A 133 -19.30 14.89 -21.40
N PRO A 134 -19.45 16.17 -21.74
CA PRO A 134 -19.25 17.25 -20.79
C PRO A 134 -20.19 17.01 -19.60
N TYR A 135 -19.66 17.13 -18.39
CA TYR A 135 -20.43 17.01 -17.14
C TYR A 135 -21.44 18.17 -16.94
N ASP A 136 -21.58 19.04 -17.95
CA ASP A 136 -22.21 20.36 -17.90
C ASP A 136 -23.59 20.36 -18.58
N ARG A 137 -24.26 19.21 -18.63
CA ARG A 137 -25.70 19.18 -18.90
C ARG A 137 -26.42 18.92 -17.60
N ASP A 138 -27.24 19.90 -17.22
CA ASP A 138 -28.30 19.77 -16.25
C ASP A 138 -28.94 18.39 -16.40
N ILE A 139 -28.97 17.64 -15.30
CA ILE A 139 -29.66 16.35 -15.23
C ILE A 139 -31.16 16.65 -15.18
N GLU A 140 -31.71 17.13 -16.30
CA GLU A 140 -33.08 16.80 -16.64
C GLU A 140 -33.08 15.37 -17.14
N GLY A 141 -33.75 14.50 -16.41
CA GLY A 141 -33.75 13.05 -16.62
C GLY A 141 -33.91 12.67 -18.09
N VAL A 142 -32.98 11.88 -18.61
CA VAL A 142 -33.02 11.38 -19.97
C VAL A 142 -34.27 10.50 -20.14
N ARG A 143 -35.24 10.96 -20.95
CA ARG A 143 -36.40 10.13 -21.35
C ARG A 143 -35.91 8.92 -22.15
N TYR A 144 -36.45 7.75 -21.81
CA TYR A 144 -36.07 6.43 -22.31
C TYR A 144 -36.32 6.19 -23.82
N SER A 145 -36.73 7.20 -24.60
CA SER A 145 -37.30 7.00 -25.94
C SER A 145 -36.38 7.37 -27.11
N GLN A 146 -35.09 7.65 -26.92
CA GLN A 146 -34.21 8.10 -28.01
C GLN A 146 -33.12 7.10 -28.45
N PHE A 147 -33.11 5.86 -27.94
CA PHE A 147 -32.22 4.83 -28.50
C PHE A 147 -32.92 4.07 -29.63
N ARG A 148 -32.75 4.52 -30.88
CA ARG A 148 -33.11 3.75 -32.07
C ARG A 148 -31.84 3.01 -32.54
N PRO A 149 -31.80 1.67 -32.58
CA PRO A 149 -30.62 0.98 -33.07
C PRO A 149 -30.46 1.23 -34.57
N SER A 150 -29.28 1.69 -34.99
CA SER A 150 -28.90 1.72 -36.40
C SER A 150 -28.74 0.28 -36.90
N HIS A 151 -29.60 -0.14 -37.82
CA HIS A 151 -29.39 -1.35 -38.60
C HIS A 151 -28.14 -1.16 -39.48
N SER A 152 -27.07 -1.89 -39.16
CA SER A 152 -25.89 -2.02 -40.02
C SER A 152 -26.04 -3.27 -40.88
N THR A 153 -26.30 -3.07 -42.16
CA THR A 153 -26.13 -4.07 -43.23
C THR A 153 -24.67 -4.55 -43.27
N ALA A 154 -24.47 -5.85 -43.12
CA ALA A 154 -23.16 -6.48 -43.31
C ALA A 154 -22.74 -6.45 -44.79
N PRO A 155 -21.43 -6.42 -45.06
CA PRO A 155 -20.87 -7.33 -46.05
C PRO A 155 -19.77 -8.21 -45.44
N SER A 156 -19.62 -9.33 -46.11
CA SER A 156 -18.96 -10.57 -45.72
C SER A 156 -17.43 -10.56 -45.80
N ARG A 157 -16.87 -11.46 -44.99
CA ARG A 157 -15.76 -12.40 -45.25
C ARG A 157 -14.32 -12.06 -44.80
N ASP A 158 -13.84 -13.05 -44.03
CA ASP A 158 -12.52 -13.67 -43.95
C ASP A 158 -11.35 -12.82 -43.46
N LEU A 159 -10.87 -13.13 -42.25
CA LEU A 159 -9.45 -13.33 -41.93
C LEU A 159 -9.32 -13.97 -40.54
N ASP A 160 -8.36 -14.91 -40.44
CA ASP A 160 -8.25 -15.98 -39.46
C ASP A 160 -8.00 -15.55 -38.00
N GLN A 161 -8.64 -16.31 -37.11
CA GLN A 161 -8.57 -16.17 -35.66
C GLN A 161 -7.55 -17.18 -35.09
N GLU A 162 -6.35 -16.71 -34.74
CA GLU A 162 -5.50 -17.42 -33.78
C GLU A 162 -5.24 -16.55 -32.52
N SER A 163 -5.86 -17.00 -31.42
CA SER A 163 -5.32 -17.02 -30.05
C SER A 163 -4.90 -15.69 -29.38
N ILE A 164 -5.86 -15.02 -28.72
CA ILE A 164 -5.60 -14.36 -27.42
C ILE A 164 -6.48 -15.03 -26.37
N GLY A 165 -5.85 -15.87 -25.54
CA GLY A 165 -6.48 -16.53 -24.40
C GLY A 165 -6.94 -15.51 -23.36
N GLY A 166 -8.21 -15.62 -22.97
CA GLY A 166 -8.83 -14.79 -21.95
C GLY A 166 -8.24 -15.02 -20.56
N LEU A 167 -7.89 -13.94 -19.88
CA LEU A 167 -7.63 -13.96 -18.44
C LEU A 167 -8.97 -13.85 -17.71
N HIS A 168 -9.52 -15.00 -17.33
CA HIS A 168 -10.62 -15.12 -16.38
C HIS A 168 -10.17 -14.60 -15.02
N TYR A 169 -10.82 -13.55 -14.52
CA TYR A 169 -10.64 -13.07 -13.14
C TYR A 169 -11.60 -13.86 -12.25
N GLU A 170 -11.10 -14.90 -11.58
CA GLU A 170 -11.89 -15.70 -10.65
C GLU A 170 -12.13 -14.93 -9.36
N ASN A 171 -13.41 -14.77 -9.02
CA ASN A 171 -13.92 -13.93 -7.94
C ASN A 171 -13.80 -14.67 -6.60
N ILE A 172 -12.62 -14.64 -5.97
CA ILE A 172 -12.46 -15.16 -4.60
C ILE A 172 -12.99 -14.12 -3.61
N SER A 173 -14.29 -14.17 -3.30
CA SER A 173 -14.88 -13.65 -2.04
C SER A 173 -16.35 -14.07 -1.91
N ALA A 174 -16.59 -15.35 -1.60
CA ALA A 174 -17.84 -15.79 -0.98
C ALA A 174 -17.64 -17.13 -0.25
N HIS A 175 -17.13 -17.08 0.99
CA HIS A 175 -17.37 -18.15 1.96
C HIS A 175 -18.17 -17.58 3.13
N SER A 176 -19.48 -17.44 2.91
CA SER A 176 -20.49 -17.55 3.96
C SER A 176 -20.77 -19.02 4.22
N GLN A 177 -20.70 -19.43 5.48
CA GLN A 177 -21.00 -20.79 5.93
C GLN A 177 -22.41 -21.26 5.55
N PRO A 178 -22.64 -22.55 5.29
CA PRO A 178 -23.97 -23.14 5.38
C PRO A 178 -24.13 -23.91 6.70
N ARG A 179 -25.11 -23.49 7.51
CA ARG A 179 -25.83 -24.37 8.42
C ARG A 179 -26.75 -25.26 7.58
N THR A 180 -26.62 -26.58 7.68
CA THR A 180 -27.73 -27.50 7.43
C THR A 180 -27.63 -28.73 8.33
N SER A 181 -28.77 -29.03 8.93
CA SER A 181 -29.15 -30.16 9.77
C SER A 181 -28.79 -31.52 9.17
N THR A 182 -28.18 -32.39 9.99
CA THR A 182 -27.91 -33.79 9.67
C THR A 182 -29.06 -34.66 10.19
N THR A 183 -29.77 -35.34 9.29
CA THR A 183 -30.57 -36.53 9.60
C THR A 183 -29.76 -37.76 9.18
N ILE A 184 -29.62 -38.70 10.10
CA ILE A 184 -28.82 -39.92 10.03
C ILE A 184 -29.66 -41.06 9.42
N ALA A 185 -29.11 -41.79 8.44
CA ALA A 185 -29.31 -43.25 8.22
C ALA A 185 -28.39 -43.77 7.09
N PRO A 186 -27.98 -45.06 7.09
CA PRO A 186 -26.58 -45.43 6.84
C PRO A 186 -26.45 -46.46 5.65
N PRO A 187 -25.35 -47.24 5.47
CA PRO A 187 -24.69 -47.34 4.17
C PRO A 187 -24.80 -48.73 3.52
N SER A 188 -24.50 -48.83 2.22
CA SER A 188 -24.06 -50.11 1.64
C SER A 188 -22.98 -49.91 0.57
N SER A 189 -22.09 -50.88 0.59
CA SER A 189 -20.71 -50.92 0.13
C SER A 189 -20.55 -51.58 -1.24
N SER A 190 -19.33 -51.43 -1.79
CA SER A 190 -18.66 -52.33 -2.77
C SER A 190 -19.15 -52.25 -4.23
N HIS A 191 -18.37 -52.48 -5.29
CA HIS A 191 -16.97 -52.84 -5.54
C HIS A 191 -16.67 -52.52 -7.03
N ASN A 192 -15.40 -52.23 -7.35
CA ASN A 192 -14.58 -52.56 -8.54
C ASN A 192 -15.20 -52.59 -9.97
N GLY A 193 -14.57 -51.89 -10.93
CA GLY A 193 -14.73 -52.09 -12.39
C GLY A 193 -13.97 -53.33 -12.91
N PRO A 194 -13.46 -53.36 -14.17
CA PRO A 194 -13.94 -52.84 -15.46
C PRO A 194 -13.98 -53.96 -16.57
N LEU A 195 -14.24 -53.58 -17.84
CA LEU A 195 -13.87 -54.24 -19.12
C LEU A 195 -14.98 -54.84 -20.03
N ASN A 196 -15.02 -54.26 -21.24
CA ASN A 196 -15.07 -54.86 -22.59
C ASN A 196 -15.71 -56.23 -22.84
N GLY A 197 -16.50 -56.29 -23.93
CA GLY A 197 -16.43 -57.41 -24.88
C GLY A 197 -17.73 -57.85 -25.56
N HIS A 198 -17.91 -57.38 -26.81
CA HIS A 198 -18.39 -58.13 -27.99
C HIS A 198 -19.60 -59.11 -27.96
N ALA A 199 -20.62 -58.72 -28.75
CA ALA A 199 -21.10 -59.38 -29.98
C ALA A 199 -22.14 -60.53 -29.97
N ASN A 200 -23.10 -60.35 -30.91
CA ASN A 200 -23.94 -61.31 -31.67
C ASN A 200 -25.01 -62.10 -30.89
N GLY A 201 -26.25 -62.29 -31.36
CA GLY A 201 -26.96 -62.01 -32.61
C GLY A 201 -28.32 -62.75 -32.59
N HIS A 202 -29.06 -62.71 -33.72
CA HIS A 202 -30.35 -63.38 -34.05
C HIS A 202 -31.62 -62.61 -33.61
N GLY A 203 -32.63 -62.38 -34.45
CA GLY A 203 -32.93 -62.86 -35.80
C GLY A 203 -34.11 -62.10 -36.45
N HIS A 204 -34.35 -62.48 -37.71
CA HIS A 204 -35.38 -62.06 -38.69
C HIS A 204 -36.83 -62.09 -38.13
N ALA A 205 -37.89 -61.45 -38.68
CA ALA A 205 -38.21 -61.12 -40.07
C ALA A 205 -39.38 -60.09 -40.19
N ASN A 206 -39.41 -59.41 -41.33
CA ASN A 206 -40.53 -58.94 -42.19
C ASN A 206 -41.71 -58.11 -41.66
N GLY A 207 -42.00 -57.02 -42.40
CA GLY A 207 -43.29 -56.33 -42.37
C GLY A 207 -43.28 -54.91 -42.96
N ASP A 208 -43.03 -54.81 -44.25
CA ASP A 208 -43.46 -53.79 -45.23
C ASP A 208 -43.94 -52.38 -44.78
N ALA A 209 -43.15 -51.40 -45.22
CA ALA A 209 -43.50 -50.13 -45.85
C ALA A 209 -44.81 -49.41 -45.47
N ALA A 210 -44.67 -48.35 -44.65
CA ALA A 210 -45.53 -47.18 -44.71
C ALA A 210 -44.72 -45.88 -44.57
N ASN A 211 -44.71 -45.14 -45.68
CA ASN A 211 -44.24 -43.79 -45.91
C ASN A 211 -44.25 -42.88 -44.65
N LYS A 212 -43.07 -42.46 -44.16
CA LYS A 212 -42.93 -41.36 -43.20
C LYS A 212 -41.88 -40.37 -43.68
N ILE A 213 -42.38 -39.17 -43.99
CA ILE A 213 -41.64 -37.94 -44.29
C ILE A 213 -40.64 -37.66 -43.13
N PRO A 214 -39.38 -37.27 -43.40
CA PRO A 214 -38.42 -36.94 -42.34
C PRO A 214 -38.88 -35.69 -41.55
N PRO A 215 -38.66 -35.63 -40.23
CA PRO A 215 -39.05 -34.48 -39.43
C PRO A 215 -38.21 -33.25 -39.80
N LYS A 216 -38.88 -32.10 -39.89
CA LYS A 216 -38.29 -30.78 -40.15
C LYS A 216 -37.23 -30.45 -39.08
N PRO A 217 -36.02 -29.99 -39.45
CA PRO A 217 -35.00 -29.64 -38.47
C PRO A 217 -35.48 -28.48 -37.59
N THR A 218 -35.40 -28.68 -36.28
CA THR A 218 -35.71 -27.65 -35.27
C THR A 218 -34.62 -26.58 -35.32
N PRO A 219 -34.95 -25.27 -35.34
CA PRO A 219 -33.92 -24.24 -35.28
C PRO A 219 -33.24 -24.29 -33.90
N ALA A 220 -31.90 -24.27 -33.91
CA ALA A 220 -31.09 -24.20 -32.70
C ALA A 220 -31.51 -23.00 -31.83
N PRO A 221 -31.45 -23.10 -30.49
CA PRO A 221 -31.74 -21.98 -29.60
C PRO A 221 -30.81 -20.82 -29.95
N ARG A 222 -31.39 -19.69 -30.35
CA ARG A 222 -30.65 -18.46 -30.64
C ARG A 222 -30.00 -17.99 -29.33
N GLU A 223 -28.70 -18.16 -29.21
CA GLU A 223 -27.93 -17.66 -28.07
C GLU A 223 -28.13 -16.15 -28.01
N LYS A 224 -28.83 -15.69 -26.98
CA LYS A 224 -29.09 -14.26 -26.79
C LYS A 224 -27.74 -13.62 -26.45
N ALA A 225 -27.34 -12.63 -27.26
CA ALA A 225 -26.15 -11.84 -27.00
C ALA A 225 -26.15 -11.35 -25.53
N PRO A 226 -24.99 -11.30 -24.85
CA PRO A 226 -24.92 -10.87 -23.46
C PRO A 226 -25.54 -9.49 -23.36
N VAL A 227 -26.62 -9.38 -22.60
CA VAL A 227 -27.19 -8.08 -22.27
C VAL A 227 -26.22 -7.46 -21.27
N ASP A 228 -25.54 -6.39 -21.66
CA ASP A 228 -24.73 -5.58 -20.74
C ASP A 228 -25.66 -5.06 -19.64
N TYR A 229 -25.73 -5.78 -18.53
CA TYR A 229 -26.45 -5.32 -17.37
C TYR A 229 -25.61 -4.19 -16.77
N ILE A 230 -26.07 -2.95 -16.94
CA ILE A 230 -25.57 -1.85 -16.13
C ILE A 230 -26.01 -2.16 -14.70
N SER A 231 -25.13 -2.80 -13.93
CA SER A 231 -25.35 -3.04 -12.50
C SER A 231 -25.54 -1.69 -11.82
N ARG A 232 -26.76 -1.45 -11.31
CA ARG A 232 -27.06 -0.28 -10.47
C ARG A 232 -26.39 -0.34 -9.11
N LYS A 233 -25.81 -1.49 -8.74
CA LYS A 233 -24.91 -1.57 -7.59
C LYS A 233 -23.54 -1.07 -8.05
N PRO A 234 -23.09 0.11 -7.60
CA PRO A 234 -21.73 0.52 -7.87
C PRO A 234 -20.80 -0.57 -7.33
N PRO A 235 -19.77 -0.97 -8.10
CA PRO A 235 -18.85 -1.99 -7.65
C PRO A 235 -18.23 -1.54 -6.32
N LEU A 236 -18.16 -2.45 -5.35
CA LEU A 236 -17.60 -2.20 -4.02
C LEU A 236 -16.13 -1.73 -4.08
N SER A 237 -15.47 -1.98 -5.21
CA SER A 237 -14.18 -1.40 -5.55
C SER A 237 -14.35 -0.45 -6.73
N PRO A 238 -13.73 0.75 -6.71
CA PRO A 238 -13.76 1.64 -7.86
C PRO A 238 -13.16 0.91 -9.08
N VAL A 239 -13.88 0.90 -10.20
CA VAL A 239 -13.33 0.43 -11.48
C VAL A 239 -12.28 1.43 -11.91
N LEU A 240 -11.05 1.19 -11.47
CA LEU A 240 -9.93 2.02 -11.87
C LEU A 240 -9.48 1.52 -13.24
N LEU A 241 -9.89 2.25 -14.27
CA LEU A 241 -9.52 2.05 -15.67
C LEU A 241 -8.00 1.77 -15.79
N PRO A 242 -7.57 0.73 -16.53
CA PRO A 242 -6.16 0.33 -16.65
C PRO A 242 -5.22 1.48 -17.03
N GLU A 243 -5.67 2.38 -17.89
CA GLU A 243 -4.95 3.57 -18.36
C GLU A 243 -4.55 4.48 -17.21
N ARG A 244 -5.46 4.67 -16.24
CA ARG A 244 -5.24 5.53 -15.06
C ARG A 244 -4.36 4.85 -14.00
N ARG A 245 -4.14 3.54 -14.13
CA ARG A 245 -3.32 2.73 -13.20
C ARG A 245 -1.98 2.30 -13.80
N TYR A 246 -1.62 2.73 -15.00
CA TYR A 246 -0.33 2.37 -15.58
C TYR A 246 0.85 3.04 -14.84
N CYS A 247 1.98 2.34 -14.74
CA CYS A 247 3.25 2.87 -14.30
C CYS A 247 4.23 2.89 -15.48
N GLU A 248 4.60 4.08 -15.94
CA GLU A 248 5.58 4.23 -17.03
C GLU A 248 6.98 3.75 -16.66
N LEU A 249 7.35 3.86 -15.38
CA LEU A 249 8.68 3.50 -14.89
C LEU A 249 8.88 1.98 -14.79
N ASP A 250 7.86 1.27 -14.28
CA ASP A 250 7.93 -0.19 -14.13
C ASP A 250 7.39 -0.91 -15.38
N GLY A 251 6.66 -0.21 -16.25
CA GLY A 251 6.05 -0.76 -17.46
C GLY A 251 4.90 -1.73 -17.16
N ILE A 252 4.13 -1.47 -16.10
CA ILE A 252 3.06 -2.37 -15.64
C ILE A 252 1.76 -1.61 -15.39
N VAL A 253 0.62 -2.25 -15.64
CA VAL A 253 -0.66 -1.81 -15.07
C VAL A 253 -0.66 -2.17 -13.58
N LYS A 254 -0.73 -1.16 -12.70
CA LYS A 254 -0.66 -1.35 -11.25
C LYS A 254 -1.82 -2.25 -10.79
N PRO A 255 -1.53 -3.38 -10.12
CA PRO A 255 -2.54 -4.16 -9.43
C PRO A 255 -3.28 -3.32 -8.39
N TYR A 256 -4.38 -3.87 -7.86
CA TYR A 256 -5.15 -3.21 -6.82
C TYR A 256 -4.26 -2.81 -5.62
N ARG A 257 -4.44 -1.58 -5.10
CA ARG A 257 -3.68 -0.98 -3.98
C ARG A 257 -2.16 -0.86 -4.21
N THR A 258 -1.70 -0.95 -5.45
CA THR A 258 -0.28 -0.83 -5.79
C THR A 258 0.08 0.60 -6.16
N HIS A 259 1.19 1.09 -5.61
CA HIS A 259 1.70 2.42 -5.91
C HIS A 259 3.20 2.39 -6.16
N HIS A 260 3.68 3.29 -7.04
CA HIS A 260 5.10 3.47 -7.30
C HIS A 260 5.73 4.32 -6.19
N CYS A 261 6.75 3.78 -5.53
CA CYS A 261 7.52 4.55 -4.57
C CYS A 261 8.76 5.12 -5.26
N ARG A 262 8.81 6.46 -5.39
CA ARG A 262 9.98 7.16 -5.94
C ARG A 262 11.27 6.86 -5.19
N SER A 263 11.20 6.81 -3.85
CA SER A 263 12.37 6.52 -3.02
C SER A 263 12.92 5.13 -3.27
N CYS A 264 12.04 4.12 -3.43
CA CYS A 264 12.41 2.74 -3.73
C CYS A 264 12.76 2.55 -5.23
N GLY A 265 12.15 3.33 -6.13
CA GLY A 265 12.26 3.25 -7.59
C GLY A 265 11.44 2.12 -8.22
N THR A 266 10.37 1.68 -7.57
CA THR A 266 9.54 0.55 -8.05
C THR A 266 8.13 0.56 -7.43
N CYS A 267 7.19 -0.10 -8.10
CA CYS A 267 5.85 -0.39 -7.63
C CYS A 267 5.82 -1.44 -6.51
N VAL A 268 5.12 -1.11 -5.43
CA VAL A 268 4.98 -1.94 -4.24
C VAL A 268 3.51 -2.34 -4.08
N LEU A 269 3.26 -3.63 -3.86
CA LEU A 269 1.93 -4.18 -3.62
C LEU A 269 1.38 -3.70 -2.27
N LYS A 270 0.08 -3.37 -2.22
CA LYS A 270 -0.59 -2.83 -1.01
C LYS A 270 0.29 -1.76 -0.35
N TYR A 271 0.79 -0.82 -1.14
CA TYR A 271 1.76 0.16 -0.70
C TYR A 271 1.16 1.03 0.41
N ASP A 272 1.83 1.06 1.56
CA ASP A 272 1.40 1.87 2.68
C ASP A 272 2.18 3.18 2.74
N HIS A 273 3.50 3.09 2.94
CA HIS A 273 4.41 4.24 2.92
C HIS A 273 5.87 3.81 2.71
N HIS A 274 6.74 4.77 2.42
CA HIS A 274 8.19 4.58 2.51
C HIS A 274 8.67 5.00 3.89
N CYS A 275 9.32 4.10 4.61
CA CYS A 275 9.77 4.35 5.98
C CYS A 275 11.30 4.46 6.02
N PRO A 276 11.86 5.66 6.28
CA PRO A 276 13.31 5.83 6.42
C PRO A 276 13.90 5.00 7.57
N TRP A 277 13.17 4.81 8.67
CA TRP A 277 13.63 4.08 9.86
C TRP A 277 13.96 2.60 9.61
N ILE A 278 13.32 1.98 8.61
CA ILE A 278 13.65 0.61 8.17
C ILE A 278 14.42 0.59 6.85
N GLY A 279 14.65 1.77 6.25
CA GLY A 279 15.35 1.96 4.99
C GLY A 279 14.68 1.29 3.80
N GLN A 280 13.35 1.09 3.84
CA GLN A 280 12.58 0.48 2.76
C GLN A 280 11.09 0.83 2.82
N CYS A 281 10.36 0.39 1.80
CA CYS A 281 8.92 0.53 1.71
C CYS A 281 8.19 -0.44 2.68
N VAL A 282 7.03 -0.04 3.18
CA VAL A 282 6.06 -0.89 3.89
C VAL A 282 4.93 -1.24 2.90
N GLY A 283 4.67 -2.53 2.71
CA GLY A 283 3.72 -3.05 1.75
C GLY A 283 3.14 -4.39 2.16
N ALA A 284 2.54 -5.10 1.19
CA ALA A 284 1.78 -6.32 1.41
C ALA A 284 2.50 -7.39 2.23
N ARG A 285 3.81 -7.63 1.98
CA ARG A 285 4.56 -8.74 2.59
C ARG A 285 5.18 -8.41 3.94
N ASN A 286 5.42 -7.12 4.24
CA ASN A 286 6.11 -6.71 5.47
C ASN A 286 5.28 -5.85 6.43
N GLN A 287 4.03 -5.51 6.09
CA GLN A 287 3.13 -4.74 6.97
C GLN A 287 3.03 -5.33 8.39
N LYS A 288 2.90 -6.66 8.53
CA LYS A 288 2.85 -7.32 9.84
C LYS A 288 4.13 -7.16 10.67
N PHE A 289 5.29 -7.21 10.02
CA PHE A 289 6.58 -7.09 10.72
C PHE A 289 6.81 -5.64 11.15
N PHE A 290 6.39 -4.68 10.32
CA PHE A 290 6.42 -3.27 10.68
C PHE A 290 5.55 -2.96 11.92
N LEU A 291 4.36 -3.54 12.03
CA LEU A 291 3.51 -3.40 13.22
C LEU A 291 4.13 -4.02 14.45
N ASN A 292 4.64 -5.25 14.35
CA ASN A 292 5.29 -5.91 15.47
C ASN A 292 6.52 -5.12 15.95
N PHE A 293 7.29 -4.55 15.01
CA PHE A 293 8.40 -3.65 15.34
C PHE A 293 7.91 -2.39 16.07
N THR A 294 6.88 -1.72 15.54
CA THR A 294 6.36 -0.48 16.13
C THR A 294 5.78 -0.74 17.53
N GLN A 295 5.12 -1.87 17.74
CA GLN A 295 4.62 -2.30 19.05
C GLN A 295 5.76 -2.63 20.03
N ALA A 296 6.74 -3.41 19.61
CA ALA A 296 7.87 -3.75 20.48
C ALA A 296 8.68 -2.50 20.84
N ALA A 297 8.86 -1.57 19.88
CA ALA A 297 9.51 -0.29 20.10
C ALA A 297 8.72 0.61 21.06
N SER A 298 7.39 0.68 20.96
CA SER A 298 6.59 1.48 21.89
C SER A 298 6.65 0.94 23.31
N VAL A 299 6.51 -0.37 23.50
CA VAL A 299 6.64 -1.00 24.82
C VAL A 299 8.04 -0.78 25.40
N PHE A 300 9.09 -1.00 24.60
CA PHE A 300 10.48 -0.82 25.04
C PHE A 300 10.77 0.64 25.44
N THR A 301 10.40 1.61 24.60
CA THR A 301 10.67 3.03 24.85
C THR A 301 9.85 3.59 26.00
N ILE A 302 8.59 3.16 26.19
CA ILE A 302 7.79 3.49 27.38
C ILE A 302 8.45 2.92 28.64
N TYR A 303 8.88 1.65 28.60
CA TYR A 303 9.55 1.01 29.73
C TYR A 303 10.84 1.75 30.12
N VAL A 304 11.70 2.04 29.13
CA VAL A 304 12.94 2.80 29.34
C VAL A 304 12.62 4.20 29.88
N ALA A 305 11.72 4.96 29.26
CA ALA A 305 11.38 6.30 29.71
C ALA A 305 10.86 6.29 31.16
N ALA A 306 9.90 5.42 31.49
CA ALA A 306 9.31 5.34 32.82
C ALA A 306 10.35 4.94 33.88
N THR A 307 11.13 3.89 33.64
CA THR A 307 12.12 3.43 34.62
C THR A 307 13.27 4.43 34.78
N MET A 308 13.78 4.99 33.68
CA MET A 308 14.82 6.02 33.74
C MET A 308 14.35 7.26 34.52
N ILE A 309 13.13 7.75 34.27
CA ILE A 309 12.56 8.88 35.03
C ILE A 309 12.49 8.54 36.52
N VAL A 310 11.89 7.40 36.86
CA VAL A 310 11.68 7.01 38.26
C VAL A 310 13.00 6.89 39.03
N PHE A 311 13.99 6.19 38.48
CA PHE A 311 15.25 5.95 39.21
C PHE A 311 16.20 7.15 39.17
N THR A 312 16.16 7.97 38.13
CA THR A 312 16.94 9.23 38.08
C THR A 312 16.40 10.23 39.09
N VAL A 313 15.07 10.40 39.18
CA VAL A 313 14.45 11.28 40.19
C VAL A 313 14.71 10.78 41.61
N ARG A 314 14.67 9.46 41.84
CA ARG A 314 15.03 8.89 43.15
C ARG A 314 16.48 9.13 43.53
N ALA A 315 17.40 9.05 42.57
CA ALA A 315 18.81 9.37 42.81
C ALA A 315 18.99 10.87 43.11
N ALA A 316 18.32 11.74 42.35
CA ALA A 316 18.37 13.19 42.52
C ALA A 316 17.85 13.68 43.87
N ASN A 317 16.84 13.02 44.44
CA ASN A 317 16.24 13.41 45.72
C ASN A 317 17.07 13.00 46.95
N LYS A 318 18.26 12.41 46.77
CA LYS A 318 19.18 12.10 47.87
C LYS A 318 20.00 13.35 48.25
N PRO A 319 20.48 13.46 49.51
CA PRO A 319 21.24 14.63 49.97
C PRO A 319 22.47 14.95 49.11
N ASP A 320 23.20 13.92 48.68
CA ASP A 320 24.37 14.00 47.80
C ASP A 320 24.05 13.54 46.36
N GLY A 321 22.79 13.72 45.92
CA GLY A 321 22.31 13.23 44.64
C GLY A 321 22.89 14.01 43.46
N ASP A 322 23.77 13.37 42.68
CA ASP A 322 24.21 13.88 41.38
C ASP A 322 23.44 13.20 40.24
N ILE A 323 23.10 13.97 39.20
CA ILE A 323 22.37 13.49 38.04
C ILE A 323 23.33 13.33 36.87
N ASP A 324 23.61 12.07 36.48
CA ASP A 324 24.39 11.81 35.26
C ASP A 324 23.69 12.45 34.03
N PRO A 325 24.35 13.36 33.30
CA PRO A 325 23.79 13.98 32.10
C PRO A 325 23.33 12.97 31.05
N GLN A 326 23.94 11.78 30.99
CA GLN A 326 23.55 10.72 30.07
C GLN A 326 22.16 10.15 30.37
N HIS A 327 21.74 10.15 31.65
CA HIS A 327 20.38 9.76 32.04
C HIS A 327 19.34 10.75 31.48
N ILE A 328 19.63 12.05 31.50
CA ILE A 328 18.74 13.07 30.94
C ILE A 328 18.57 12.89 29.42
N VAL A 329 19.68 12.66 28.71
CA VAL A 329 19.66 12.43 27.26
C VAL A 329 18.81 11.21 26.90
N ILE A 330 18.98 10.08 27.60
CA ILE A 330 18.20 8.88 27.28
C ILE A 330 16.73 9.02 27.66
N ILE A 331 16.40 9.76 28.73
CA ILE A 331 15.00 10.07 29.10
C ILE A 331 14.33 10.86 27.97
N ALA A 332 14.98 11.93 27.50
CA ALA A 332 14.43 12.75 26.42
C ALA A 332 14.25 11.94 25.12
N LEU A 333 15.27 11.15 24.76
CA LEU A 333 15.23 10.31 23.57
C LEU A 333 14.14 9.24 23.66
N ALA A 334 14.04 8.54 24.78
CA ALA A 334 13.04 7.51 25.03
C ALA A 334 11.62 8.10 25.04
N ALA A 335 11.41 9.28 25.64
CA ALA A 335 10.10 9.93 25.68
C ALA A 335 9.62 10.35 24.28
N VAL A 336 10.50 10.92 23.45
CA VAL A 336 10.18 11.30 22.06
C VAL A 336 9.84 10.07 21.24
N PHE A 337 10.64 9.00 21.32
CA PHE A 337 10.36 7.77 20.60
C PHE A 337 9.13 7.02 21.15
N ALA A 338 8.86 7.07 22.45
CA ALA A 338 7.65 6.50 23.05
C ALA A 338 6.39 7.18 22.50
N LEU A 339 6.38 8.52 22.45
CA LEU A 339 5.29 9.29 21.87
C LEU A 339 5.12 8.96 20.38
N PHE A 340 6.21 9.05 19.61
CA PHE A 340 6.19 8.81 18.18
C PHE A 340 5.71 7.39 17.82
N THR A 341 6.29 6.36 18.43
CA THR A 341 5.96 4.96 18.12
C THR A 341 4.57 4.58 18.61
N THR A 342 4.12 5.12 19.75
CA THR A 342 2.76 4.87 20.25
C THR A 342 1.70 5.50 19.35
N LEU A 343 1.88 6.75 18.93
CA LEU A 343 0.95 7.40 18.00
C LEU A 343 0.93 6.68 16.64
N LEU A 344 2.10 6.27 16.15
CA LEU A 344 2.21 5.49 14.92
C LEU A 344 1.46 4.15 15.06
N GLN A 345 1.66 3.43 16.16
CA GLN A 345 0.96 2.16 16.43
C GLN A 345 -0.56 2.34 16.45
N ILE A 346 -1.07 3.33 17.19
CA ILE A 346 -2.52 3.61 17.26
C ILE A 346 -3.09 3.91 15.87
N SER A 347 -2.39 4.76 15.10
CA SER A 347 -2.83 5.13 13.76
C SER A 347 -2.89 3.93 12.81
N HIS A 348 -1.89 3.05 12.84
CA HIS A 348 -1.86 1.87 11.98
C HIS A 348 -2.85 0.80 12.41
N VAL A 349 -3.07 0.59 13.71
CA VAL A 349 -4.11 -0.31 14.22
C VAL A 349 -5.48 0.15 13.73
N ARG A 350 -5.77 1.46 13.81
CA ARG A 350 -7.00 2.04 13.25
C ARG A 350 -7.12 1.79 11.75
N LEU A 351 -6.05 2.01 10.98
CA LEU A 351 -6.06 1.79 9.53
C LEU A 351 -6.36 0.32 9.18
N ILE A 352 -5.80 -0.63 9.92
CA ILE A 352 -6.05 -2.06 9.74
C ILE A 352 -7.48 -2.42 10.06
N TRP A 353 -8.03 -1.86 11.15
CA TRP A 353 -9.43 -2.08 11.52
C TRP A 353 -10.39 -1.65 10.41
N VAL A 354 -10.09 -0.53 9.73
CA VAL A 354 -10.89 -0.01 8.60
C VAL A 354 -10.50 -0.67 7.26
N GLY A 355 -9.47 -1.55 7.25
CA GLY A 355 -9.00 -2.22 6.05
C GLY A 355 -8.25 -1.32 5.06
N GLN A 356 -7.79 -0.14 5.48
CA GLN A 356 -7.15 0.89 4.66
C GLN A 356 -5.63 0.92 4.83
N THR A 357 -4.93 1.39 3.80
CA THR A 357 -3.53 1.81 3.88
C THR A 357 -3.45 3.28 4.27
N THR A 358 -2.28 3.72 4.73
CA THR A 358 -2.01 5.14 4.99
C THR A 358 -2.27 6.00 3.75
N LEU A 359 -1.82 5.54 2.57
CA LEU A 359 -2.02 6.27 1.32
C LEU A 359 -3.50 6.40 0.92
N GLU A 360 -4.28 5.33 1.05
CA GLU A 360 -5.71 5.36 0.77
C GLU A 360 -6.45 6.31 1.72
N ASN A 361 -6.10 6.28 3.02
CA ASN A 361 -6.67 7.21 3.99
C ASN A 361 -6.32 8.67 3.66
N LEU A 362 -5.08 8.95 3.23
CA LEU A 362 -4.69 10.30 2.78
C LEU A 362 -5.46 10.72 1.52
N GLN A 363 -5.60 9.83 0.54
CA GLN A 363 -6.38 10.11 -0.66
C GLN A 363 -7.85 10.39 -0.33
N ALA A 364 -8.45 9.58 0.54
CA ALA A 364 -9.83 9.77 0.99
C ALA A 364 -10.01 11.08 1.74
N ARG A 365 -9.06 11.46 2.60
CA ARG A 365 -9.08 12.76 3.30
C ARG A 365 -8.97 13.93 2.33
N ASN A 366 -8.04 13.86 1.38
CA ASN A 366 -7.85 14.91 0.38
C ASN A 366 -9.11 15.09 -0.49
N MET A 367 -9.78 14.00 -0.86
CA MET A 367 -11.06 14.07 -1.57
C MET A 367 -12.13 14.78 -0.73
N LYS A 368 -12.31 14.38 0.53
CA LYS A 368 -13.27 15.02 1.45
C LYS A 368 -12.97 16.50 1.68
N GLU A 369 -11.70 16.87 1.81
CA GLU A 369 -11.30 18.28 1.98
C GLU A 369 -11.57 19.10 0.73
N ARG A 370 -11.35 18.53 -0.47
CA ARG A 370 -11.69 19.18 -1.73
C ARG A 370 -13.20 19.37 -1.87
N GLU A 371 -13.98 18.34 -1.58
CA GLU A 371 -15.45 18.43 -1.57
C GLU A 371 -15.92 19.53 -0.62
N LYS A 372 -15.42 19.56 0.62
CA LYS A 372 -15.75 20.61 1.59
C LYS A 372 -15.44 22.01 1.09
N ARG A 373 -14.31 22.22 0.41
CA ARG A 373 -13.95 23.51 -0.19
C ARG A 373 -14.96 23.91 -1.26
N VAL A 374 -15.26 23.01 -2.19
CA VAL A 374 -16.26 23.26 -3.25
C VAL A 374 -17.63 23.57 -2.66
N PHE A 375 -18.09 22.82 -1.65
CA PHE A 375 -19.36 23.10 -0.98
C PHE A 375 -19.34 24.44 -0.25
N SER A 376 -18.24 24.79 0.40
CA SER A 376 -18.07 26.09 1.06
C SER A 376 -18.11 27.25 0.06
N ASP A 377 -17.50 27.08 -1.11
CA ASP A 377 -17.49 28.10 -2.16
C ASP A 377 -18.90 28.30 -2.72
N VAL A 378 -19.61 27.20 -3.04
CA VAL A 378 -21.00 27.24 -3.54
C VAL A 378 -21.95 27.86 -2.51
N LEU A 379 -21.93 27.40 -1.26
CA LEU A 379 -22.81 27.93 -0.20
C LEU A 379 -22.46 29.37 0.19
N GLY A 380 -21.17 29.73 0.16
CA GLY A 380 -20.72 31.10 0.39
C GLY A 380 -21.18 32.06 -0.71
N THR A 381 -21.20 31.61 -1.97
CA THR A 381 -21.77 32.39 -3.07
C THR A 381 -23.29 32.52 -3.01
N CYS A 382 -24.01 31.51 -2.50
CA CYS A 382 -25.46 31.58 -2.31
C CYS A 382 -25.89 32.45 -1.12
N ALA A 383 -25.00 32.75 -0.17
CA ALA A 383 -25.30 33.64 0.96
C ALA A 383 -25.10 35.13 0.63
N LEU A 384 -24.54 35.46 -0.53
CA LEU A 384 -24.27 36.82 -1.00
C LEU A 384 -25.18 37.26 -2.17
N ALA A 385 -26.08 36.39 -2.62
CA ALA A 385 -27.14 36.66 -3.60
C ALA A 385 -28.49 36.63 -2.88
#